data_AF-A0A7Y3J7C2-F1
#
_entry.id   AF-A0A7Y3J7C2-F1
#
_cell.length_a   1.000
_cell.length_b   1.000
_cell.length_c   1.000
_cell.angle_alpha   90.00
_cell.angle_beta   90.00
_cell.angle_gamma   90.00
#
_symmetry.space_group_name_H-M   'P 1'
#
loop_
_entity.id
_entity.type
_entity.pdbx_description
1 polymer ?
#
loop_
_entity_poly.entity_id
_entity_poly.type
_entity_poly.pdbx_seq_one_letter_code
_entity_poly.pdbx_strand_id
1 'polypeptide(L)'
;MSLTERTEQQPAAKRRWLSIVGIGEDGIEGLNPIGSELIRSAEIVFGGTRHLALAAALIRGTSRPWASPFDRSVAEILANRGRDVCVLASGDPFLHGVGSLLSAHVSSEEAWTVPAPSAFSLAAARLLWPLPQTILLSLCGRSTDLIRPHLHPGAKILVLTSDEQAPSALADLLCRIGFGGSRLTVLESLAGPRERIRTARADTFTLDAIDPLNTVAIEVEADVGARILARAAGLDDAWFEHDGQLTKREIRALTLSALAPRRGEHLWDIGAGSGSVAIEWLLADPSLSATAIEQHAERAARVRRNAAAFGVPHLRLVEGTAPQALEGL
;
A
#
# COMPACT_ATOMS: atom_id res chain seq x y z
N MET A 1 37.49 -0.03 59.08
CA MET A 1 36.30 -0.51 58.35
C MET A 1 36.26 0.27 57.05
N SER A 2 36.80 -0.32 55.97
CA SER A 2 36.88 0.30 54.64
C SER A 2 35.59 0.00 53.89
N LEU A 3 34.88 1.04 53.45
CA LEU A 3 33.78 0.94 52.50
C LEU A 3 34.30 1.47 51.16
N THR A 4 34.77 0.54 50.33
CA THR A 4 34.96 0.76 48.90
C THR A 4 33.58 0.80 48.22
N GLU A 5 33.16 2.00 47.81
CA GLU A 5 32.06 2.17 46.86
C GLU A 5 32.50 1.61 45.50
N ARG A 6 31.86 0.52 45.07
CA ARG A 6 31.94 0.05 43.69
C ARG A 6 31.04 0.96 42.85
N THR A 7 31.66 1.83 42.08
CA THR A 7 30.98 2.55 40.99
C THR A 7 30.69 1.53 39.88
N GLU A 8 29.46 1.02 39.81
CA GLU A 8 28.99 0.26 38.65
C GLU A 8 28.99 1.21 37.44
N GLN A 9 29.90 0.96 36.49
CA GLN A 9 29.91 1.64 35.21
C GLN A 9 28.62 1.31 34.46
N GLN A 10 27.83 2.34 34.21
CA GLN A 10 26.65 2.27 33.36
C GLN A 10 27.10 1.82 31.96
N PRO A 11 26.52 0.75 31.38
CA PRO A 11 26.93 0.27 30.07
C PRO A 11 26.76 1.38 29.03
N ALA A 12 27.81 1.63 28.24
CA ALA A 12 27.80 2.64 27.18
C ALA A 12 26.54 2.47 26.31
N ALA A 13 25.78 3.55 26.13
CA ALA A 13 24.55 3.53 25.35
C ALA A 13 24.82 2.86 24.00
N LYS A 14 24.11 1.77 23.71
CA LYS A 14 24.25 0.99 22.48
C LYS A 14 24.04 1.94 21.30
N ARG A 15 25.10 2.21 20.53
CA ARG A 15 25.04 3.14 19.40
C ARG A 15 24.09 2.58 18.34
N ARG A 16 23.09 3.37 17.93
CA ARG A 16 22.24 3.06 16.79
C ARG A 16 23.10 3.05 15.53
N TRP A 17 23.18 1.91 14.86
CA TRP A 17 24.04 1.71 13.71
C TRP A 17 23.31 2.03 12.39
N LEU A 18 21.98 1.92 12.37
CA LEU A 18 21.15 2.14 11.19
C LEU A 18 20.40 3.47 11.28
N SER A 19 20.46 4.26 10.21
CA SER A 19 19.63 5.44 10.00
C SER A 19 18.73 5.25 8.80
N ILE A 20 17.44 5.53 8.93
CA ILE A 20 16.46 5.47 7.84
C ILE A 20 15.95 6.89 7.60
N VAL A 21 16.37 7.48 6.49
CA VAL A 21 16.13 8.90 6.18
C VAL A 21 15.19 9.01 4.99
N GLY A 22 14.04 9.63 5.23
CA GLY A 22 13.11 10.07 4.20
C GLY A 22 13.69 11.21 3.37
N ILE A 23 13.53 11.14 2.05
CA ILE A 23 13.92 12.19 1.10
C ILE A 23 12.81 12.38 0.05
N GLY A 24 12.50 13.63 -0.26
CA GLY A 24 11.53 14.05 -1.27
C GLY A 24 12.18 14.45 -2.59
N GLU A 25 11.38 14.91 -3.57
CA GLU A 25 11.90 15.41 -4.86
C GLU A 25 12.60 16.77 -4.77
N ASP A 26 12.46 17.48 -3.64
CA ASP A 26 13.27 18.62 -3.23
C ASP A 26 14.71 18.22 -2.80
N GLY A 27 15.00 16.92 -2.74
CA GLY A 27 16.33 16.39 -2.51
C GLY A 27 16.92 16.86 -1.19
N ILE A 28 18.16 17.35 -1.23
CA ILE A 28 18.87 17.81 -0.02
C ILE A 28 18.27 19.07 0.61
N GLU A 29 17.53 19.87 -0.16
CA GLU A 29 16.92 21.12 0.34
C GLU A 29 15.71 20.82 1.24
N GLY A 30 15.05 19.68 1.03
CA GLY A 30 13.94 19.19 1.85
C GLY A 30 14.36 18.46 3.12
N LEU A 31 15.64 18.15 3.29
CA LEU A 31 16.14 17.42 4.45
C LEU A 31 16.26 18.34 5.67
N ASN A 32 15.81 17.86 6.82
CA ASN A 32 16.13 18.52 8.08
C ASN A 32 17.63 18.34 8.43
N PRO A 33 18.17 19.14 9.36
CA PRO A 33 19.59 19.06 9.73
C PRO A 33 20.04 17.68 10.22
N ILE A 34 19.16 16.95 10.91
CA ILE A 34 19.45 15.60 11.43
C ILE A 34 19.62 14.62 10.27
N GLY A 35 18.67 14.57 9.33
CA GLY A 35 18.74 13.69 8.16
C GLY A 35 19.98 13.97 7.31
N SER A 36 20.31 15.26 7.12
CA SER A 36 21.53 15.67 6.39
C SER A 36 22.81 15.15 7.06
N GLU A 37 22.89 15.21 8.38
CA GLU A 37 24.06 14.72 9.13
C GLU A 37 24.16 13.20 9.12
N LEU A 38 23.04 12.49 9.25
CA LEU A 38 23.03 11.02 9.20
C LEU A 38 23.48 10.49 7.82
N ILE A 39 23.15 11.18 6.73
CA ILE A 39 23.65 10.83 5.39
C ILE A 39 25.15 11.13 5.27
N ARG A 40 25.60 12.27 5.78
CA ARG A 40 27.00 12.72 5.68
C ARG A 40 27.97 11.85 6.47
N SER A 41 27.54 11.39 7.65
CA SER A 41 28.34 10.60 8.59
C SER A 41 28.33 9.10 8.29
N ALA A 42 27.41 8.61 7.44
CA ALA A 42 27.31 7.21 7.12
C ALA A 42 28.50 6.70 6.30
N GLU A 43 29.03 5.54 6.70
CA GLU A 43 30.03 4.79 5.94
C GLU A 43 29.44 4.21 4.65
N ILE A 44 28.15 3.83 4.70
CA ILE A 44 27.42 3.24 3.58
C ILE A 44 26.03 3.85 3.49
N VAL A 45 25.66 4.26 2.28
CA VAL A 45 24.32 4.81 1.99
C VAL A 45 23.63 3.90 0.98
N PHE A 46 22.56 3.26 1.40
CA PHE A 46 21.69 2.48 0.53
C PHE A 46 20.51 3.31 0.05
N GLY A 47 20.05 3.10 -1.17
CA GLY A 47 18.92 3.85 -1.71
C GLY A 47 18.51 3.40 -3.10
N GLY A 48 17.36 3.89 -3.56
CA GLY A 48 17.01 3.80 -4.97
C GLY A 48 17.92 4.71 -5.78
N THR A 49 18.20 4.38 -7.05
CA THR A 49 19.08 5.19 -7.91
C THR A 49 18.70 6.67 -7.91
N ARG A 50 17.39 6.98 -7.97
CA ARG A 50 16.86 8.34 -7.86
C ARG A 50 17.22 9.00 -6.51
N HIS A 51 16.97 8.32 -5.39
CA HIS A 51 17.26 8.87 -4.06
C HIS A 51 18.76 9.11 -3.84
N LEU A 52 19.61 8.19 -4.31
CA LEU A 52 21.07 8.35 -4.23
C LEU A 52 21.55 9.55 -5.04
N ALA A 53 20.96 9.78 -6.23
CA ALA A 53 21.26 10.96 -7.03
C ALA A 53 20.83 12.25 -6.32
N LEU A 54 19.63 12.28 -5.74
CA LEU A 54 19.12 13.42 -4.98
C LEU A 54 20.00 13.76 -3.76
N ALA A 55 20.56 12.75 -3.09
CA ALA A 55 21.42 12.92 -1.91
C ALA A 55 22.93 13.04 -2.24
N ALA A 56 23.33 12.97 -3.51
CA ALA A 56 24.73 12.78 -3.91
C ALA A 56 25.71 13.79 -3.30
N ALA A 57 25.31 15.05 -3.15
CA ALA A 57 26.15 16.11 -2.58
C ALA A 57 26.49 15.90 -1.09
N LEU A 58 25.67 15.13 -0.36
CA LEU A 58 25.86 14.82 1.06
C LEU A 58 26.60 13.51 1.30
N ILE A 59 26.52 12.54 0.39
CA ILE A 59 27.11 11.21 0.55
C ILE A 59 28.64 11.33 0.54
N ARG A 60 29.29 10.93 1.65
CA ARG A 60 30.75 10.82 1.77
C ARG A 60 31.24 9.37 1.80
N GLY A 61 30.41 8.46 2.27
CA GLY A 61 30.64 7.02 2.25
C GLY A 61 30.35 6.36 0.91
N THR A 62 30.25 5.03 0.92
CA THR A 62 29.95 4.23 -0.27
C THR A 62 28.45 4.24 -0.57
N SER A 63 28.04 4.63 -1.77
CA SER A 63 26.65 4.50 -2.22
C SER A 63 26.38 3.09 -2.74
N ARG A 64 25.21 2.53 -2.38
CA ARG A 64 24.76 1.20 -2.82
C ARG A 64 23.31 1.27 -3.33
N PRO A 65 23.08 1.12 -4.65
CA PRO A 65 21.73 1.04 -5.17
C PRO A 65 21.03 -0.24 -4.68
N TRP A 66 19.70 -0.25 -4.71
CA TRP A 66 18.93 -1.46 -4.43
C TRP A 66 19.31 -2.62 -5.36
N ALA A 67 19.54 -3.79 -4.77
CA ALA A 67 19.67 -5.05 -5.50
C ALA A 67 18.30 -5.55 -5.99
N SER A 68 18.34 -6.35 -7.06
CA SER A 68 17.19 -7.12 -7.53
C SER A 68 17.49 -8.62 -7.38
N PRO A 69 16.63 -9.40 -6.69
CA PRO A 69 15.44 -9.00 -5.96
C PRO A 69 15.75 -8.21 -4.65
N PHE A 70 14.75 -7.48 -4.14
CA PHE A 70 14.95 -6.49 -3.06
C PHE A 70 15.39 -7.09 -1.71
N ASP A 71 14.99 -8.32 -1.41
CA ASP A 71 15.38 -9.09 -0.21
C ASP A 71 16.90 -9.20 -0.05
N ARG A 72 17.65 -9.24 -1.16
CA ARG A 72 19.13 -9.18 -1.12
C ARG A 72 19.63 -7.88 -0.50
N SER A 73 18.97 -6.75 -0.78
CA SER A 73 19.32 -5.46 -0.18
C SER A 73 19.13 -5.48 1.34
N VAL A 74 18.06 -6.13 1.84
CA VAL A 74 17.83 -6.27 3.27
C VAL A 74 18.94 -7.09 3.92
N ALA A 75 19.32 -8.23 3.31
CA ALA A 75 20.43 -9.05 3.79
C ALA A 75 21.76 -8.29 3.81
N GLU A 76 22.05 -7.52 2.75
CA GLU A 76 23.26 -6.69 2.69
C GLU A 76 23.28 -5.58 3.74
N ILE A 77 22.15 -4.93 4.01
CA ILE A 77 22.05 -3.93 5.09
C ILE A 77 22.35 -4.61 6.44
N LEU A 78 21.73 -5.75 6.71
CA LEU A 78 21.91 -6.48 7.97
C LEU A 78 23.34 -7.00 8.16
N ALA A 79 24.04 -7.35 7.08
CA ALA A 79 25.44 -7.77 7.12
C ALA A 79 26.39 -6.63 7.56
N ASN A 80 25.94 -5.38 7.55
CA ASN A 80 26.69 -4.21 8.02
C ASN A 80 26.28 -3.76 9.43
N ARG A 81 25.54 -4.59 10.19
CA ARG A 81 25.18 -4.31 11.58
C ARG A 81 26.42 -3.94 12.42
N GLY A 82 26.35 -2.83 13.13
CA GLY A 82 27.47 -2.28 13.93
C GLY A 82 28.33 -1.24 13.20
N ARG A 83 28.09 -0.99 11.91
CA ARG A 83 28.68 0.11 11.14
C ARG A 83 27.68 1.25 10.97
N ASP A 84 28.15 2.46 10.67
CA ASP A 84 27.27 3.59 10.40
C ASP A 84 26.63 3.46 9.01
N VAL A 85 25.39 2.96 8.96
CA VAL A 85 24.62 2.71 7.73
C VAL A 85 23.45 3.68 7.63
N CYS A 86 23.28 4.31 6.47
CA CYS A 86 22.11 5.09 6.13
C CYS A 86 21.31 4.42 5.00
N VAL A 87 19.99 4.39 5.15
CA VAL A 87 19.02 3.95 4.14
C VAL A 87 18.17 5.15 3.75
N LEU A 88 18.18 5.50 2.46
CA LEU A 88 17.30 6.51 1.89
C LEU A 88 15.96 5.90 1.50
N ALA A 89 14.87 6.51 1.97
CA ALA A 89 13.49 6.13 1.64
C ALA A 89 12.75 7.31 1.00
N SER A 90 11.77 7.02 0.14
CA SER A 90 10.92 8.07 -0.44
C SER A 90 9.95 8.60 0.61
N GLY A 91 9.96 9.90 0.90
CA GLY A 91 9.01 10.51 1.84
C GLY A 91 9.08 9.91 3.25
N ASP A 92 7.96 9.38 3.76
CA ASP A 92 7.93 8.71 5.06
C ASP A 92 8.38 7.23 4.93
N PRO A 93 9.46 6.81 5.63
CA PRO A 93 9.96 5.44 5.54
C PRO A 93 8.96 4.33 5.92
N PHE A 94 7.94 4.64 6.71
CA PHE A 94 6.94 3.68 7.19
C PHE A 94 5.60 3.77 6.44
N LEU A 95 5.44 4.71 5.52
CA LEU A 95 4.28 4.78 4.64
C LEU A 95 4.55 4.04 3.32
N HIS A 96 4.24 2.75 3.27
CA HIS A 96 4.55 1.87 2.13
C HIS A 96 6.04 1.83 1.73
N GLY A 97 6.93 2.27 2.64
CA GLY A 97 8.37 2.37 2.41
C GLY A 97 9.19 1.22 3.00
N VAL A 98 10.50 1.28 2.74
CA VAL A 98 11.50 0.28 3.19
C VAL A 98 11.59 0.13 4.70
N GLY A 99 11.20 1.15 5.48
CA GLY A 99 11.23 1.11 6.95
C GLY A 99 10.40 -0.05 7.51
N SER A 100 9.23 -0.31 6.91
CA SER A 100 8.38 -1.44 7.29
C SER A 100 9.08 -2.80 7.13
N LEU A 101 9.82 -3.00 6.04
CA LEU A 101 10.58 -4.23 5.76
C LEU A 101 11.77 -4.40 6.73
N LEU A 102 12.44 -3.30 7.04
CA LEU A 102 13.59 -3.31 7.96
C LEU A 102 13.16 -3.53 9.42
N SER A 103 12.01 -3.02 9.83
CA SER A 103 11.50 -3.18 11.21
C SER A 103 11.20 -4.63 11.60
N ALA A 104 11.05 -5.54 10.63
CA ALA A 104 10.96 -6.98 10.92
C ALA A 104 12.29 -7.58 11.43
N HIS A 105 13.41 -6.90 11.23
CA HIS A 105 14.76 -7.41 11.51
C HIS A 105 15.58 -6.51 12.45
N VAL A 106 15.17 -5.25 12.64
CA VAL A 106 15.89 -4.23 13.41
C VAL A 106 14.96 -3.61 14.44
N SER A 107 15.37 -3.57 15.70
CA SER A 107 14.57 -2.97 16.77
C SER A 107 14.67 -1.43 16.77
N SER A 108 13.74 -0.77 17.47
CA SER A 108 13.78 0.69 17.67
C SER A 108 15.00 1.18 18.47
N GLU A 109 15.70 0.29 19.17
CA GLU A 109 16.93 0.60 19.89
C GLU A 109 18.17 0.63 18.96
N GLU A 110 18.08 -0.02 17.80
CA GLU A 110 19.20 -0.16 16.85
C GLU A 110 19.11 0.84 15.68
N ALA A 111 17.93 1.42 15.44
CA ALA A 111 17.66 2.30 14.32
C ALA A 111 17.23 3.71 14.74
N TRP A 112 17.66 4.70 13.95
CA TRP A 112 17.11 6.05 13.96
C TRP A 112 16.31 6.28 12.68
N THR A 113 15.11 6.87 12.76
CA THR A 113 14.31 7.20 11.58
C THR A 113 14.03 8.69 11.53
N VAL A 114 14.25 9.29 10.36
CA VAL A 114 13.91 10.69 10.07
C VAL A 114 12.92 10.70 8.91
N PRO A 115 11.61 10.91 9.15
CA PRO A 115 10.64 10.97 8.07
C PRO A 115 10.74 12.30 7.31
N ALA A 116 10.43 12.26 6.01
CA ALA A 116 10.08 13.43 5.21
C ALA A 116 8.56 13.43 4.93
N PRO A 117 7.96 14.57 4.53
CA PRO A 117 6.56 14.60 4.14
C PRO A 117 6.23 13.53 3.09
N SER A 118 5.21 12.73 3.37
CA SER A 118 4.76 11.70 2.43
C SER A 118 4.05 12.31 1.21
N ALA A 119 3.94 11.55 0.13
CA ALA A 119 3.14 11.95 -1.03
C ALA A 119 1.67 12.26 -0.65
N PHE A 120 1.09 11.52 0.31
CA PHE A 120 -0.24 11.85 0.84
C PHE A 120 -0.26 13.19 1.57
N SER A 121 0.72 13.45 2.44
CA SER A 121 0.82 14.72 3.16
C SER A 121 1.00 15.90 2.22
N LEU A 122 1.84 15.74 1.19
CA LEU A 122 2.06 16.77 0.17
C LEU A 122 0.79 17.01 -0.66
N ALA A 123 0.14 15.95 -1.15
CA ALA A 123 -1.09 16.07 -1.93
C ALA A 123 -2.22 16.70 -1.12
N ALA A 124 -2.39 16.27 0.13
CA ALA A 124 -3.35 16.86 1.07
C ALA A 124 -3.09 18.36 1.28
N ALA A 125 -1.83 18.78 1.41
CA ALA A 125 -1.48 20.19 1.55
C ALA A 125 -1.80 21.00 0.29
N ARG A 126 -1.61 20.45 -0.91
CA ARG A 126 -1.96 21.13 -2.19
C ARG A 126 -3.46 21.25 -2.41
N LEU A 127 -4.23 20.26 -1.96
CA LEU A 127 -5.66 20.18 -2.19
C LEU A 127 -6.50 20.70 -1.01
N LEU A 128 -5.87 20.99 0.12
CA LEU A 128 -6.51 21.31 1.40
C LEU A 128 -7.44 20.19 1.87
N TRP A 129 -6.99 18.94 1.75
CA TRP A 129 -7.75 17.75 2.15
C TRP A 129 -7.32 17.25 3.53
N PRO A 130 -8.20 17.22 4.55
CA PRO A 130 -7.86 16.65 5.84
C PRO A 130 -7.59 15.15 5.70
N LEU A 131 -6.36 14.70 6.02
CA LEU A 131 -5.98 13.28 5.93
C LEU A 131 -6.92 12.35 6.74
N PRO A 132 -7.39 12.69 7.96
CA PRO A 132 -8.32 11.82 8.68
C PRO A 132 -9.67 11.57 7.99
N GLN A 133 -10.05 12.42 7.03
CA GLN A 133 -11.29 12.32 6.25
C GLN A 133 -11.03 11.83 4.81
N THR A 134 -9.77 11.52 4.48
CA THR A 134 -9.33 11.15 3.15
C THR A 134 -8.93 9.69 3.15
N ILE A 135 -9.42 8.92 2.17
CA ILE A 135 -9.03 7.53 2.00
C ILE A 135 -7.63 7.52 1.38
N LEU A 136 -6.69 6.91 2.07
CA LEU A 136 -5.30 6.78 1.63
C LEU A 136 -5.10 5.37 1.08
N LEU A 137 -4.83 5.26 -0.22
CA LEU A 137 -4.72 3.98 -0.91
C LEU A 137 -3.41 3.90 -1.68
N SER A 138 -2.71 2.77 -1.58
CA SER A 138 -1.58 2.47 -2.44
C SER A 138 -1.97 1.39 -3.43
N LEU A 139 -1.85 1.73 -4.72
CA LEU A 139 -1.99 0.82 -5.86
C LEU A 139 -0.63 0.52 -6.51
N CYS A 140 0.46 1.05 -5.95
CA CYS A 140 1.81 0.80 -6.44
C CYS A 140 2.13 -0.70 -6.38
N GLY A 141 2.34 -1.32 -7.53
CA GLY A 141 2.55 -2.77 -7.68
C GLY A 141 1.33 -3.64 -7.34
N ARG A 142 0.12 -3.07 -7.31
CA ARG A 142 -1.13 -3.77 -6.93
C ARG A 142 -2.23 -3.54 -7.96
N SER A 143 -3.25 -4.41 -7.95
CA SER A 143 -4.39 -4.25 -8.86
C SER A 143 -5.17 -2.96 -8.57
N THR A 144 -5.56 -2.26 -9.64
CA THR A 144 -6.42 -1.08 -9.56
C THR A 144 -7.81 -1.38 -9.01
N ASP A 145 -8.26 -2.65 -9.07
CA ASP A 145 -9.57 -3.05 -8.55
C ASP A 145 -9.72 -2.81 -7.04
N LEU A 146 -8.61 -2.72 -6.29
CA LEU A 146 -8.63 -2.41 -4.86
C LEU A 146 -9.28 -1.06 -4.52
N ILE A 147 -9.46 -0.17 -5.51
CA ILE A 147 -10.18 1.09 -5.28
C ILE A 147 -11.69 0.92 -5.09
N ARG A 148 -12.28 -0.15 -5.64
CA ARG A 148 -13.75 -0.32 -5.75
C ARG A 148 -14.49 -0.19 -4.41
N PRO A 149 -14.03 -0.78 -3.29
CA PRO A 149 -14.71 -0.64 -1.99
C PRO A 149 -14.70 0.78 -1.42
N HIS A 150 -13.89 1.67 -1.99
CA HIS A 150 -13.73 3.05 -1.53
C HIS A 150 -14.58 4.05 -2.33
N LEU A 151 -15.21 3.63 -3.43
CA LEU A 151 -15.97 4.49 -4.33
C LEU A 151 -17.37 4.78 -3.79
N HIS A 152 -17.44 5.72 -2.85
CA HIS A 152 -18.68 6.31 -2.37
C HIS A 152 -18.80 7.77 -2.83
N PRO A 153 -19.97 8.23 -3.31
CA PRO A 153 -20.15 9.63 -3.72
C PRO A 153 -19.68 10.62 -2.66
N GLY A 154 -18.91 11.63 -3.09
CA GLY A 154 -18.33 12.65 -2.21
C GLY A 154 -17.09 12.20 -1.44
N ALA A 155 -16.69 10.93 -1.53
CA ALA A 155 -15.44 10.48 -0.94
C ALA A 155 -14.23 11.14 -1.61
N LYS A 156 -13.21 11.41 -0.80
CA LYS A 156 -11.91 11.92 -1.22
C LYS A 156 -10.88 10.81 -1.07
N ILE A 157 -10.22 10.45 -2.15
CA ILE A 157 -9.24 9.35 -2.18
C ILE A 157 -7.92 9.90 -2.69
N LEU A 158 -6.82 9.64 -1.98
CA LEU A 158 -5.48 9.82 -2.50
C LEU A 158 -4.89 8.45 -2.82
N VAL A 159 -4.39 8.31 -4.04
CA VAL A 159 -3.92 7.05 -4.60
C VAL A 159 -2.46 7.16 -5.01
N LEU A 160 -1.59 6.35 -4.39
CA LEU A 160 -0.22 6.15 -4.89
C LEU A 160 -0.26 5.17 -6.07
N THR A 161 0.39 5.52 -7.17
CA THR A 161 0.39 4.76 -8.41
C THR A 161 1.77 4.14 -8.71
N SER A 162 1.83 3.32 -9.77
CA SER A 162 3.05 2.58 -10.15
C SER A 162 3.88 3.29 -11.22
N ASP A 163 3.23 4.05 -12.11
CA ASP A 163 3.80 4.54 -13.35
C ASP A 163 2.94 5.66 -13.97
N GLU A 164 3.36 6.15 -15.13
CA GLU A 164 2.71 7.20 -15.91
C GLU A 164 1.35 6.79 -16.52
N GLN A 165 1.08 5.49 -16.67
CA GLN A 165 -0.15 4.96 -17.30
C GLN A 165 -1.27 4.75 -16.29
N ALA A 166 -0.92 4.56 -15.01
CA ALA A 166 -1.86 4.30 -13.94
C ALA A 166 -3.00 5.33 -13.80
N PRO A 167 -2.80 6.65 -13.98
CA PRO A 167 -3.92 7.60 -13.96
C PRO A 167 -4.94 7.38 -15.06
N SER A 168 -4.49 7.06 -16.29
CA SER A 168 -5.40 6.72 -17.40
C SER A 168 -6.14 5.41 -17.11
N ALA A 169 -5.43 4.39 -16.62
CA ALA A 169 -6.05 3.11 -16.27
C ALA A 169 -7.11 3.26 -15.15
N LEU A 170 -6.87 4.17 -14.19
CA LEU A 170 -7.85 4.54 -13.16
C LEU A 170 -9.07 5.25 -13.76
N ALA A 171 -8.86 6.23 -14.63
CA ALA A 171 -9.95 6.91 -15.32
C ALA A 171 -10.82 5.92 -16.12
N ASP A 172 -10.19 5.03 -16.88
CA ASP A 172 -10.88 4.01 -17.66
C ASP A 172 -11.67 3.04 -16.77
N LEU A 173 -11.07 2.61 -15.64
CA LEU A 173 -11.77 1.79 -14.66
C LEU A 173 -13.02 2.51 -14.16
N LEU A 174 -12.87 3.74 -13.65
CA LEU A 174 -13.98 4.52 -13.10
C LEU A 174 -15.11 4.69 -14.13
N CYS A 175 -14.80 4.97 -15.38
CA CYS A 175 -15.79 5.04 -16.46
C CYS A 175 -16.54 3.71 -16.63
N ARG A 176 -15.82 2.59 -16.71
CA ARG A 176 -16.44 1.26 -16.89
C ARG A 176 -17.39 0.86 -15.77
N ILE A 177 -17.21 1.40 -14.57
CA ILE A 177 -18.00 1.01 -13.38
C ILE A 177 -18.98 2.09 -12.90
N GLY A 178 -19.24 3.11 -13.74
CA GLY A 178 -20.26 4.13 -13.50
C GLY A 178 -19.82 5.27 -12.58
N PHE A 179 -18.52 5.56 -12.53
CA PHE A 179 -17.93 6.68 -11.80
C PHE A 179 -17.24 7.66 -12.75
N GLY A 180 -17.69 7.75 -14.01
CA GLY A 180 -17.05 8.55 -15.06
C GLY A 180 -17.04 10.05 -14.74
N GLY A 181 -18.03 10.53 -13.99
CA GLY A 181 -18.07 11.91 -13.53
C GLY A 181 -17.02 12.29 -12.48
N SER A 182 -16.31 11.32 -11.89
CA SER A 182 -15.33 11.57 -10.83
C SER A 182 -14.22 12.51 -11.32
N ARG A 183 -13.83 13.46 -10.46
CA ARG A 183 -12.73 14.39 -10.75
C ARG A 183 -11.41 13.79 -10.29
N LEU A 184 -10.47 13.66 -11.23
CA LEU A 184 -9.12 13.16 -11.01
C LEU A 184 -8.14 14.34 -11.08
N THR A 185 -7.38 14.55 -10.01
CA THR A 185 -6.25 15.47 -10.00
C THR A 185 -4.97 14.66 -9.92
N VAL A 186 -4.15 14.71 -10.95
CA VAL A 186 -2.82 14.07 -11.02
C VAL A 186 -1.80 15.05 -10.46
N LEU A 187 -1.10 14.64 -9.41
CA LEU A 187 -0.04 15.40 -8.75
C LEU A 187 1.29 14.71 -9.01
N GLU A 188 2.13 15.36 -9.81
CA GLU A 188 3.35 14.81 -10.38
C GLU A 188 4.56 15.43 -9.67
N SER A 189 5.57 14.63 -9.34
CA SER A 189 6.85 15.09 -8.76
C SER A 189 6.69 16.10 -7.61
N LEU A 190 5.75 15.84 -6.70
CA LEU A 190 5.38 16.73 -5.60
C LEU A 190 6.60 17.18 -4.77
N ALA A 191 6.60 18.45 -4.40
CA ALA A 191 7.67 19.21 -3.75
C ALA A 191 8.98 19.33 -4.55
N GLY A 192 9.07 18.76 -5.75
CA GLY A 192 10.25 18.85 -6.60
C GLY A 192 10.23 20.01 -7.60
N PRO A 193 11.35 20.26 -8.30
CA PRO A 193 11.44 21.29 -9.34
C PRO A 193 10.57 20.99 -10.57
N ARG A 194 10.08 19.75 -10.70
CA ARG A 194 9.20 19.28 -11.79
C ARG A 194 7.75 19.15 -11.33
N GLU A 195 7.38 19.72 -10.17
CA GLU A 195 6.01 19.63 -9.64
C GLU A 195 5.00 20.12 -10.68
N ARG A 196 4.01 19.27 -10.98
CA ARG A 196 2.92 19.58 -11.89
C ARG A 196 1.61 19.03 -11.33
N ILE A 197 0.56 19.84 -11.37
CA ILE A 197 -0.77 19.46 -10.88
C ILE A 197 -1.76 19.71 -12.00
N ARG A 198 -2.49 18.66 -12.41
CA ARG A 198 -3.46 18.72 -13.49
C ARG A 198 -4.74 17.99 -13.12
N THR A 199 -5.87 18.51 -13.56
CA THR A 199 -7.19 17.96 -13.22
C THR A 199 -7.98 17.66 -14.49
N ALA A 200 -8.67 16.52 -14.50
CA ALA A 200 -9.61 16.11 -15.53
C ALA A 200 -10.75 15.30 -14.89
N ARG A 201 -11.89 15.12 -15.57
CA ARG A 201 -12.87 14.09 -15.18
C ARG A 201 -12.42 12.74 -15.74
N ALA A 202 -12.87 11.64 -15.15
CA ALA A 202 -12.54 10.31 -15.65
C ALA A 202 -13.07 10.08 -17.08
N ASP A 203 -14.31 10.51 -17.37
CA ASP A 203 -14.97 10.36 -18.68
C ASP A 203 -14.35 11.17 -19.83
N THR A 204 -13.53 12.16 -19.50
CA THR A 204 -12.89 13.08 -20.44
C THR A 204 -11.39 13.15 -20.16
N PHE A 205 -10.83 12.08 -19.60
CA PHE A 205 -9.43 12.04 -19.21
C PHE A 205 -8.52 11.98 -20.45
N THR A 206 -7.88 13.10 -20.76
CA THR A 206 -6.96 13.24 -21.90
C THR A 206 -5.58 13.75 -21.48
N LEU A 207 -5.21 13.60 -20.21
CA LEU A 207 -3.90 14.01 -19.73
C LEU A 207 -2.84 13.08 -20.28
N ASP A 208 -1.84 13.65 -20.94
CA ASP A 208 -0.69 12.96 -21.52
C ASP A 208 0.61 13.30 -20.76
N ALA A 209 1.71 12.67 -21.15
CA ALA A 209 3.06 12.95 -20.64
C ALA A 209 3.10 13.09 -19.11
N ILE A 210 2.45 12.15 -18.42
CA ILE A 210 2.39 12.11 -16.96
C ILE A 210 3.73 11.63 -16.42
N ASP A 211 4.23 12.27 -15.37
CA ASP A 211 5.42 11.79 -14.70
C ASP A 211 5.19 10.42 -14.02
N PRO A 212 6.11 9.46 -14.13
CA PRO A 212 5.97 8.18 -13.43
C PRO A 212 5.87 8.31 -11.91
N LEU A 213 6.44 9.38 -11.33
CA LEU A 213 6.26 9.74 -9.93
C LEU A 213 5.02 10.61 -9.77
N ASN A 214 3.85 9.97 -9.76
CA ASN A 214 2.57 10.64 -9.57
C ASN A 214 1.75 10.08 -8.39
N THR A 215 0.81 10.90 -7.94
CA THR A 215 -0.26 10.55 -7.01
C THR A 215 -1.56 11.05 -7.60
N VAL A 216 -2.61 10.23 -7.56
CA VAL A 216 -3.93 10.62 -8.10
C VAL A 216 -4.86 10.91 -6.94
N ALA A 217 -5.39 12.13 -6.90
CA ALA A 217 -6.48 12.51 -6.02
C ALA A 217 -7.81 12.36 -6.75
N ILE A 218 -8.79 11.73 -6.10
CA ILE A 218 -10.10 11.43 -6.68
C ILE A 218 -11.17 12.02 -5.78
N GLU A 219 -12.02 12.86 -6.37
CA GLU A 219 -13.29 13.27 -5.78
C GLU A 219 -14.38 12.47 -6.47
N VAL A 220 -14.96 11.54 -5.72
CA VAL A 220 -15.82 10.49 -6.28
C VAL A 220 -17.20 11.05 -6.61
N GLU A 221 -17.59 10.91 -7.87
CA GLU A 221 -18.93 11.17 -8.39
C GLU A 221 -19.45 9.89 -9.04
N ALA A 222 -20.70 9.55 -8.76
CA ALA A 222 -21.33 8.34 -9.23
C ALA A 222 -22.43 8.68 -10.23
N ASP A 223 -22.41 7.99 -11.38
CA ASP A 223 -23.46 8.08 -12.39
C ASP A 223 -24.71 7.32 -11.94
N VAL A 224 -25.83 7.54 -12.64
CA VAL A 224 -27.05 6.78 -12.41
C VAL A 224 -26.79 5.30 -12.70
N GLY A 225 -26.97 4.44 -11.69
CA GLY A 225 -26.71 3.00 -11.79
C GLY A 225 -25.28 2.57 -11.46
N ALA A 226 -24.43 3.48 -10.99
CA ALA A 226 -23.12 3.13 -10.46
C ALA A 226 -23.22 2.05 -9.37
N ARG A 227 -22.33 1.06 -9.43
CA ARG A 227 -22.30 -0.02 -8.46
C ARG A 227 -21.55 0.41 -7.20
N ILE A 228 -22.26 1.05 -6.29
CA ILE A 228 -21.74 1.46 -4.97
C ILE A 228 -21.84 0.29 -4.01
N LEU A 229 -20.70 -0.25 -3.57
CA LEU A 229 -20.66 -1.38 -2.65
C LEU A 229 -21.17 -0.97 -1.25
N ALA A 230 -22.19 -1.67 -0.74
CA ALA A 230 -22.67 -1.43 0.61
C ALA A 230 -21.65 -1.91 1.64
N ARG A 231 -21.59 -1.24 2.80
CA ARG A 231 -20.72 -1.65 3.92
C ARG A 231 -21.31 -2.81 4.74
N ALA A 232 -22.63 -2.98 4.67
CA ALA A 232 -23.31 -4.09 5.34
C ALA A 232 -23.21 -5.35 4.47
N ALA A 233 -23.15 -6.50 5.13
CA ALA A 233 -23.22 -7.80 4.49
C ALA A 233 -24.59 -8.04 3.82
N GLY A 234 -24.63 -9.02 2.91
CA GLY A 234 -25.77 -9.33 2.06
C GLY A 234 -25.83 -8.39 0.85
N LEU A 235 -24.77 -8.39 0.03
CA LEU A 235 -24.76 -7.70 -1.27
C LEU A 235 -25.76 -8.36 -2.23
N ASP A 236 -26.16 -7.65 -3.29
CA ASP A 236 -27.12 -8.17 -4.27
C ASP A 236 -26.57 -9.41 -4.98
N ASP A 237 -27.39 -10.45 -5.10
CA ASP A 237 -27.03 -11.70 -5.78
C ASP A 237 -26.71 -11.45 -7.27
N ALA A 238 -27.40 -10.50 -7.91
CA ALA A 238 -27.19 -10.16 -9.32
C ALA A 238 -25.79 -9.57 -9.60
N TRP A 239 -25.04 -9.20 -8.58
CA TRP A 239 -23.68 -8.67 -8.71
C TRP A 239 -22.60 -9.74 -8.77
N PHE A 240 -22.97 -11.00 -8.48
CA PHE A 240 -22.10 -12.15 -8.58
C PHE A 240 -22.38 -12.89 -9.88
N GLU A 241 -21.35 -13.17 -10.66
CA GLU A 241 -21.46 -14.21 -11.66
C GLU A 241 -21.67 -15.56 -10.94
N HIS A 242 -22.64 -16.37 -11.39
CA HIS A 242 -22.97 -17.69 -10.82
C HIS A 242 -23.76 -18.56 -11.81
N ASP A 243 -23.79 -19.88 -11.58
CA ASP A 243 -24.53 -20.89 -12.37
C ASP A 243 -25.77 -21.42 -11.63
N GLY A 244 -26.20 -20.70 -10.60
CA GLY A 244 -27.24 -21.12 -9.66
C GLY A 244 -26.65 -21.48 -8.29
N GLN A 245 -25.35 -21.80 -8.22
CA GLN A 245 -24.65 -22.03 -6.97
C GLN A 245 -24.19 -20.69 -6.35
N LEU A 246 -24.97 -20.19 -5.41
CA LEU A 246 -24.70 -18.97 -4.65
C LEU A 246 -25.42 -19.05 -3.30
N THR A 247 -24.72 -18.76 -2.20
CA THR A 247 -25.38 -18.53 -0.91
C THR A 247 -26.24 -17.27 -1.03
N LYS A 248 -27.57 -17.40 -1.04
CA LYS A 248 -28.49 -16.27 -1.26
C LYS A 248 -28.27 -15.13 -0.28
N ARG A 249 -28.53 -13.90 -0.73
CA ARG A 249 -28.31 -12.64 0.01
C ARG A 249 -28.64 -12.71 1.50
N GLU A 250 -29.83 -13.15 1.87
CA GLU A 250 -30.31 -13.17 3.26
C GLU A 250 -29.53 -14.19 4.09
N ILE A 251 -29.25 -15.36 3.51
CA ILE A 251 -28.43 -16.39 4.15
C ILE A 251 -27.00 -15.90 4.29
N ARG A 252 -26.44 -15.26 3.25
CA ARG A 252 -25.08 -14.71 3.26
C ARG A 252 -24.90 -13.63 4.32
N ALA A 253 -25.89 -12.76 4.51
CA ALA A 253 -25.89 -11.78 5.59
C ALA A 253 -25.87 -12.45 6.97
N LEU A 254 -26.71 -13.47 7.20
CA LEU A 254 -26.71 -14.26 8.43
C LEU A 254 -25.40 -15.02 8.64
N THR A 255 -24.83 -15.60 7.58
CA THR A 255 -23.54 -16.29 7.61
C THR A 255 -22.44 -15.34 8.05
N LEU A 256 -22.33 -14.14 7.47
CA LEU A 256 -21.31 -13.17 7.89
C LEU A 256 -21.54 -12.63 9.30
N SER A 257 -22.80 -12.46 9.71
CA SER A 257 -23.11 -12.11 11.09
C SER A 257 -22.66 -13.21 12.07
N ALA A 258 -22.78 -14.49 11.70
CA ALA A 258 -22.37 -15.60 12.53
C ALA A 258 -20.85 -15.80 12.53
N LEU A 259 -20.18 -15.61 11.39
CA LEU A 259 -18.72 -15.65 11.26
C LEU A 259 -18.04 -14.51 12.03
N ALA A 260 -18.69 -13.34 12.11
CA ALA A 260 -18.28 -12.20 12.93
C ALA A 260 -16.78 -11.81 12.75
N PRO A 261 -16.36 -11.42 11.53
CA PRO A 261 -14.95 -11.19 11.20
C PRO A 261 -14.26 -10.22 12.17
N ARG A 262 -13.05 -10.58 12.59
CA ARG A 262 -12.18 -9.74 13.42
C ARG A 262 -10.84 -9.49 12.74
N ARG A 263 -10.25 -8.35 13.08
CA ARG A 263 -9.00 -7.86 12.49
C ARG A 263 -7.93 -8.96 12.42
N GLY A 264 -7.41 -9.20 11.21
CA GLY A 264 -6.33 -10.16 10.96
C GLY A 264 -6.76 -11.63 10.88
N GLU A 265 -8.04 -11.96 11.00
CA GLU A 265 -8.51 -13.34 10.87
C GLU A 265 -8.45 -13.84 9.42
N HIS A 266 -8.36 -15.16 9.29
CA HIS A 266 -8.32 -15.88 8.02
C HIS A 266 -9.55 -16.77 7.87
N LEU A 267 -10.26 -16.65 6.75
CA LEU A 267 -11.39 -17.52 6.41
C LEU A 267 -10.98 -18.63 5.43
N TRP A 268 -11.42 -19.85 5.73
CA TRP A 268 -11.39 -20.97 4.78
C TRP A 268 -12.77 -21.16 4.16
N ASP A 269 -12.90 -20.92 2.86
CA ASP A 269 -14.15 -21.08 2.11
C ASP A 269 -14.08 -22.34 1.23
N ILE A 270 -14.58 -23.46 1.76
CA ILE A 270 -14.49 -24.78 1.12
C ILE A 270 -15.74 -25.02 0.27
N GLY A 271 -15.56 -25.21 -1.03
CA GLY A 271 -16.67 -25.31 -1.98
C GLY A 271 -17.21 -23.92 -2.34
N ALA A 272 -16.29 -23.02 -2.71
CA ALA A 272 -16.56 -21.59 -2.81
C ALA A 272 -17.72 -21.23 -3.77
N GLY A 273 -17.96 -22.02 -4.82
CA GLY A 273 -19.04 -21.76 -5.78
C GLY A 273 -18.82 -20.45 -6.54
N SER A 274 -19.53 -19.39 -6.14
CA SER A 274 -19.33 -18.02 -6.66
C SER A 274 -18.28 -17.20 -5.88
N GLY A 275 -17.86 -17.68 -4.71
CA GLY A 275 -16.95 -17.01 -3.77
C GLY A 275 -17.63 -15.94 -2.91
N SER A 276 -18.97 -15.88 -2.89
CA SER A 276 -19.69 -14.75 -2.30
C SER A 276 -19.43 -14.55 -0.80
N VAL A 277 -19.24 -15.62 -0.03
CA VAL A 277 -18.97 -15.53 1.41
C VAL A 277 -17.55 -15.01 1.63
N ALA A 278 -16.54 -15.60 0.98
CA ALA A 278 -15.17 -15.10 1.06
C ALA A 278 -15.01 -13.65 0.58
N ILE A 279 -15.71 -13.26 -0.48
CA ILE A 279 -15.66 -11.89 -1.01
C ILE A 279 -16.20 -10.89 0.02
N GLU A 280 -17.40 -11.12 0.57
CA GLU A 280 -17.96 -10.20 1.56
C GLU A 280 -17.18 -10.22 2.88
N TRP A 281 -16.57 -11.37 3.25
CA TRP A 281 -15.63 -11.43 4.37
C TRP A 281 -14.46 -10.48 4.16
N LEU A 282 -13.80 -10.53 2.99
CA LEU A 282 -12.67 -9.65 2.68
C LEU A 282 -13.05 -8.16 2.58
N LEU A 283 -14.32 -7.85 2.27
CA LEU A 283 -14.82 -6.47 2.25
C LEU A 283 -15.02 -5.88 3.65
N ALA A 284 -15.10 -6.71 4.69
CA ALA A 284 -15.40 -6.24 6.05
C ALA A 284 -14.23 -5.42 6.65
N ASP A 285 -12.98 -5.83 6.40
CA ASP A 285 -11.80 -5.10 6.84
C ASP A 285 -10.56 -5.47 5.98
N PRO A 286 -9.70 -4.51 5.59
CA PRO A 286 -8.52 -4.77 4.75
C PRO A 286 -7.45 -5.69 5.37
N SER A 287 -7.51 -5.94 6.68
CA SER A 287 -6.60 -6.88 7.37
C SER A 287 -7.03 -8.34 7.26
N LEU A 288 -8.25 -8.60 6.82
CA LEU A 288 -8.77 -9.94 6.68
C LEU A 288 -8.14 -10.64 5.48
N SER A 289 -8.02 -11.95 5.59
CA SER A 289 -7.57 -12.81 4.50
C SER A 289 -8.51 -13.99 4.33
N ALA A 290 -8.50 -14.60 3.14
CA ALA A 290 -9.33 -15.75 2.85
C ALA A 290 -8.65 -16.66 1.82
N THR A 291 -8.81 -17.97 2.03
CA THR A 291 -8.48 -19.00 1.05
C THR A 291 -9.76 -19.73 0.65
N ALA A 292 -10.10 -19.65 -0.62
CA ALA A 292 -11.20 -20.37 -1.24
C ALA A 292 -10.68 -21.65 -1.91
N ILE A 293 -11.42 -22.75 -1.77
CA ILE A 293 -11.16 -24.03 -2.46
C ILE A 293 -12.35 -24.34 -3.36
N GLU A 294 -12.08 -24.56 -4.64
CA GLU A 294 -13.11 -24.91 -5.63
C GLU A 294 -12.57 -25.95 -6.62
N GLN A 295 -13.32 -27.03 -6.81
CA GLN A 295 -12.90 -28.16 -7.64
C GLN A 295 -13.19 -27.95 -9.13
N HIS A 296 -14.20 -27.15 -9.47
CA HIS A 296 -14.57 -26.90 -10.86
C HIS A 296 -13.83 -25.69 -11.41
N ALA A 297 -12.96 -25.90 -12.40
CA ALA A 297 -12.12 -24.86 -13.00
C ALA A 297 -12.93 -23.62 -13.46
N GLU A 298 -14.11 -23.80 -14.05
CA GLU A 298 -14.97 -22.68 -14.47
C GLU A 298 -15.51 -21.87 -13.28
N ARG A 299 -15.90 -22.53 -12.19
CA ARG A 299 -16.32 -21.85 -10.95
C ARG A 299 -15.14 -21.15 -10.30
N ALA A 300 -13.96 -21.76 -10.31
CA ALA A 300 -12.74 -21.13 -9.83
C ALA A 300 -12.40 -19.86 -10.64
N ALA A 301 -12.43 -19.92 -11.97
CA ALA A 301 -12.24 -18.76 -12.83
C ALA A 301 -13.26 -17.65 -12.53
N ARG A 302 -14.52 -18.02 -12.30
CA ARG A 302 -15.59 -17.11 -11.88
C ARG A 302 -15.36 -16.47 -10.51
N VAL A 303 -14.89 -17.23 -9.51
CA VAL A 303 -14.50 -16.69 -8.21
C VAL A 303 -13.44 -15.59 -8.38
N ARG A 304 -12.43 -15.79 -9.24
CA ARG A 304 -11.42 -14.75 -9.54
C ARG A 304 -12.05 -13.50 -10.16
N ARG A 305 -12.95 -13.67 -11.14
CA ARG A 305 -13.65 -12.54 -11.78
C ARG A 305 -14.54 -11.78 -10.79
N ASN A 306 -15.28 -12.49 -9.93
CA ASN A 306 -16.06 -11.88 -8.87
C ASN A 306 -15.14 -11.13 -7.89
N ALA A 307 -14.08 -11.77 -7.38
CA ALA A 307 -13.14 -11.12 -6.46
C ALA A 307 -12.57 -9.81 -7.02
N ALA A 308 -12.17 -9.78 -8.29
CA ALA A 308 -11.75 -8.55 -8.98
C ALA A 308 -12.89 -7.52 -9.08
N ALA A 309 -14.10 -7.94 -9.49
CA ALA A 309 -15.25 -7.05 -9.66
C ALA A 309 -15.73 -6.39 -8.36
N PHE A 310 -15.52 -7.03 -7.20
CA PHE A 310 -15.81 -6.49 -5.87
C PHE A 310 -14.60 -5.78 -5.23
N GLY A 311 -13.41 -5.82 -5.85
CA GLY A 311 -12.23 -5.13 -5.34
C GLY A 311 -11.45 -5.88 -4.25
N VAL A 312 -11.57 -7.20 -4.21
CA VAL A 312 -10.81 -8.09 -3.32
C VAL A 312 -9.97 -9.10 -4.12
N PRO A 313 -9.14 -8.67 -5.10
CA PRO A 313 -8.37 -9.57 -5.97
C PRO A 313 -7.31 -10.40 -5.24
N HIS A 314 -7.08 -10.12 -3.95
CA HIS A 314 -6.17 -10.85 -3.08
C HIS A 314 -6.80 -12.11 -2.46
N LEU A 315 -8.06 -12.45 -2.77
CA LEU A 315 -8.66 -13.75 -2.44
C LEU A 315 -7.78 -14.88 -2.99
N ARG A 316 -7.18 -15.68 -2.10
CA ARG A 316 -6.37 -16.83 -2.49
C ARG A 316 -7.33 -17.94 -2.95
N LEU A 317 -7.17 -18.39 -4.19
CA LEU A 317 -7.99 -19.47 -4.74
C LEU A 317 -7.13 -20.69 -5.05
N VAL A 318 -7.54 -21.83 -4.51
CA VAL A 318 -6.92 -23.13 -4.73
C VAL A 318 -7.91 -24.00 -5.52
N GLU A 319 -7.48 -24.44 -6.70
CA GLU A 319 -8.25 -25.35 -7.53
C GLU A 319 -8.01 -26.78 -7.07
N GLY A 320 -9.08 -27.46 -6.66
CA GLY A 320 -8.99 -28.84 -6.19
C GLY A 320 -10.16 -29.25 -5.30
N THR A 321 -10.15 -30.51 -4.91
CA THR A 321 -11.18 -31.11 -4.06
C THR A 321 -10.67 -31.21 -2.62
N ALA A 322 -11.50 -30.81 -1.66
CA ALA A 322 -11.22 -31.03 -0.25
C ALA A 322 -11.52 -32.50 0.14
N PRO A 323 -10.74 -33.11 1.05
CA PRO A 323 -9.68 -32.49 1.86
C PRO A 323 -8.31 -32.40 1.18
N GLN A 324 -8.06 -33.04 0.04
CA GLN A 324 -6.72 -33.13 -0.58
C GLN A 324 -6.13 -31.77 -0.89
N ALA A 325 -6.96 -30.82 -1.36
CA ALA A 325 -6.54 -29.46 -1.65
C ALA A 325 -6.07 -28.66 -0.42
N LEU A 326 -6.29 -29.15 0.81
CA LEU A 326 -5.80 -28.53 2.04
C LEU A 326 -4.36 -28.92 2.37
N GLU A 327 -3.79 -29.94 1.72
CA GLU A 327 -2.43 -30.39 2.00
C GLU A 327 -1.40 -29.30 1.65
N GLY A 328 -0.67 -28.81 2.67
CA GLY A 328 0.41 -27.83 2.50
C GLY A 328 -0.03 -26.36 2.42
N LEU A 329 -1.28 -26.06 2.78
CA LEU A 329 -1.79 -24.68 2.83
C LEU A 329 -1.69 -24.01 4.21
#